data_AF-A0A0C1U951-F1
#
_entry.id   AF-A0A0C1U951-F1
#
_cell.length_a   1.000
_cell.length_b   1.000
_cell.length_c   1.000
_cell.angle_alpha   90.00
_cell.angle_beta   90.00
_cell.angle_gamma   90.00
#
_symmetry.space_group_name_H-M   'P 1'
#
loop_
_entity.id
_entity.type
_entity.pdbx_description
1 polymer ?
#
loop_
_entity_poly.entity_id
_entity_poly.type
_entity_poly.pdbx_seq_one_letter_code
_entity_poly.pdbx_strand_id
1 'polypeptide(L)'
;MRIIKRILKLAVITAVVGALVSWLRSRSSEENEDSEEEDLPWPPIHTTEPDSASKVVEPNDGSPVEPREWLSCDESGNCPESHPIKAKDSSGLYHIPGGNIYERTIPDRCYATIEAAEADGYRQSQR
;
A
#
# COMPACT_ATOMS: atom_id res chain seq x y z
N MET A 1 -20.20 -26.12 -52.70
CA MET A 1 -20.84 -26.54 -51.42
C MET A 1 -19.88 -26.70 -50.23
N ARG A 2 -18.66 -27.24 -50.38
CA ARG A 2 -17.69 -27.38 -49.27
C ARG A 2 -17.19 -26.04 -48.70
N ILE A 3 -17.02 -25.03 -49.55
CA ILE A 3 -16.58 -23.68 -49.18
C ILE A 3 -17.68 -22.92 -48.41
N ILE A 4 -18.94 -23.01 -48.86
CA ILE A 4 -20.10 -22.42 -48.16
C ILE A 4 -20.27 -23.03 -46.76
N LYS A 5 -20.08 -24.36 -46.62
CA LYS A 5 -20.07 -25.02 -45.30
C LYS A 5 -18.91 -24.57 -44.40
N ARG A 6 -17.77 -24.15 -44.94
CA ARG A 6 -16.63 -23.61 -44.16
C ARG A 6 -16.91 -22.19 -43.69
N ILE A 7 -17.51 -21.36 -44.54
CA ILE A 7 -17.89 -19.98 -44.18
C ILE A 7 -18.98 -19.99 -43.09
N LEU A 8 -19.99 -20.86 -43.21
CA LEU A 8 -21.00 -21.04 -42.17
C LEU A 8 -20.41 -21.48 -40.83
N LYS A 9 -19.44 -22.41 -40.83
CA LYS A 9 -18.77 -22.84 -39.60
C LYS A 9 -17.97 -21.72 -38.93
N LEU A 10 -17.25 -20.91 -39.72
CA LEU A 10 -16.50 -19.78 -39.17
C LEU A 10 -17.42 -18.73 -38.55
N ALA A 11 -18.56 -18.42 -39.17
CA ALA A 11 -19.55 -17.49 -38.62
C ALA A 11 -20.14 -17.98 -37.28
N VAL A 12 -20.41 -19.28 -37.16
CA VAL A 12 -20.89 -19.89 -35.91
C VAL A 12 -19.80 -19.84 -34.83
N ILE A 13 -18.55 -20.14 -35.17
CA ILE A 13 -17.43 -20.08 -34.22
C ILE A 13 -17.24 -18.66 -33.69
N THR A 14 -17.27 -17.64 -34.55
CA THR A 14 -17.16 -16.24 -34.12
C THR A 14 -18.30 -15.81 -33.22
N ALA A 15 -19.53 -16.28 -33.47
CA ALA A 15 -20.68 -15.99 -32.61
C ALA A 15 -20.54 -16.64 -31.23
N VAL A 16 -20.07 -17.89 -31.16
CA VAL A 16 -19.86 -18.60 -29.88
C VAL A 16 -18.72 -17.97 -29.08
N VAL A 17 -17.62 -17.60 -29.72
CA VAL A 17 -16.49 -16.92 -29.06
C VAL A 17 -16.94 -15.54 -28.55
N GLY A 18 -17.70 -14.78 -29.35
CA GLY A 18 -18.26 -13.50 -28.92
C GLY A 18 -19.21 -13.64 -27.71
N ALA A 19 -20.06 -14.67 -27.70
CA ALA A 19 -20.94 -14.97 -26.57
C ALA A 19 -20.15 -15.35 -25.31
N LEU A 20 -19.09 -16.15 -25.44
CA LEU A 20 -18.21 -16.52 -24.31
C LEU A 20 -17.46 -15.32 -23.73
N VAL A 21 -16.92 -14.43 -24.58
CA VAL A 21 -16.23 -13.22 -24.13
C VAL A 21 -17.21 -12.26 -23.44
N SER A 22 -18.41 -12.08 -23.99
CA SER A 22 -19.47 -11.27 -23.37
C SER A 22 -19.89 -11.83 -22.00
N TRP A 23 -20.06 -13.15 -21.91
CA TRP A 23 -20.43 -13.79 -20.65
C TRP A 23 -19.32 -13.71 -19.59
N LEU A 24 -18.05 -13.86 -19.98
CA LEU A 24 -16.92 -13.72 -19.07
C LEU A 24 -16.77 -12.27 -18.57
N ARG A 25 -17.05 -11.28 -19.42
CA ARG A 25 -17.08 -9.85 -19.04
C ARG A 25 -18.19 -9.56 -18.04
N SER A 26 -19.36 -10.18 -18.21
CA SER A 26 -20.47 -10.05 -17.27
C SER A 26 -20.13 -10.63 -15.90
N ARG A 27 -19.45 -11.79 -15.84
CA ARG A 27 -19.05 -12.42 -14.58
C ARG A 27 -18.01 -11.62 -13.79
N SER A 28 -17.25 -10.73 -14.44
CA SER A 28 -16.35 -9.79 -13.75
C SER A 28 -17.06 -8.59 -13.13
N SER A 29 -18.39 -8.44 -13.30
CA SER A 29 -19.14 -7.34 -12.67
C SER A 29 -19.74 -7.69 -11.30
N GLU A 30 -19.64 -8.95 -10.83
CA GLU A 30 -20.18 -9.38 -9.53
C GLU A 30 -19.21 -9.18 -8.34
N GLU A 31 -18.09 -8.49 -8.53
CA GLU A 31 -17.15 -8.10 -7.45
C GLU A 31 -16.92 -6.57 -7.48
N ASN A 32 -18.02 -5.82 -7.52
CA ASN A 32 -18.11 -4.40 -7.16
C ASN A 32 -19.58 -4.02 -6.89
N GLU A 33 -20.28 -4.90 -6.19
CA GLU A 33 -21.64 -4.70 -5.70
C GLU A 33 -21.57 -4.76 -4.17
N ASP A 34 -20.90 -3.77 -3.58
CA ASP A 34 -21.07 -3.39 -2.20
C ASP A 34 -21.37 -1.90 -2.19
N SER A 35 -22.30 -1.53 -1.31
CA SER A 35 -22.89 -0.19 -1.16
C SER A 35 -24.04 0.12 -2.12
N GLU A 36 -25.17 -0.52 -1.85
CA GLU A 36 -26.47 0.15 -1.90
C GLU A 36 -26.33 1.49 -1.15
N GLU A 37 -26.10 2.57 -1.90
CA GLU A 37 -26.25 3.94 -1.43
C GLU A 37 -27.75 4.18 -1.16
N GLU A 38 -28.20 3.67 -0.02
CA GLU A 38 -29.41 4.14 0.63
C GLU A 38 -29.19 5.63 0.92
N ASP A 39 -29.89 6.48 0.16
CA ASP A 39 -30.08 7.92 0.38
C ASP A 39 -30.76 8.13 1.75
N LEU A 40 -30.03 7.89 2.83
CA LEU A 40 -30.46 8.20 4.18
C LEU A 40 -30.31 9.72 4.37
N PRO A 41 -31.39 10.47 4.59
CA PRO A 41 -31.29 11.91 4.82
C PRO A 41 -30.47 12.14 6.10
N TRP A 42 -29.44 12.98 5.97
CA TRP A 42 -28.59 13.39 7.08
C TRP A 42 -29.43 13.84 8.28
N PRO A 43 -29.14 13.34 9.50
CA PRO A 43 -29.84 13.82 10.68
C PRO A 43 -29.54 15.32 10.85
N PRO A 44 -30.55 16.14 11.21
CA PRO A 44 -30.31 17.53 11.51
C PRO A 44 -29.32 17.61 12.67
N ILE A 45 -28.22 18.32 12.45
CA ILE A 45 -27.22 18.56 13.49
C ILE A 45 -27.93 19.36 14.57
N HIS A 46 -28.20 18.71 15.71
CA HIS A 46 -28.66 19.43 16.89
C HIS A 46 -27.48 20.30 17.34
N THR A 47 -27.49 21.56 16.92
CA THR A 47 -26.59 22.60 17.42
C THR A 47 -26.92 22.84 18.88
N THR A 48 -26.35 22.00 19.73
CA THR A 48 -26.07 22.32 21.11
C THR A 48 -24.77 23.12 21.06
N GLU A 49 -24.90 24.43 20.87
CA GLU A 49 -23.83 25.41 21.01
C GLU A 49 -23.29 25.40 22.47
N PRO A 50 -22.01 25.73 22.71
CA PRO A 50 -20.80 25.11 22.15
C PRO A 50 -19.72 24.90 23.25
N ASP A 51 -19.00 23.77 23.26
CA ASP A 51 -17.60 23.78 23.75
C ASP A 51 -16.78 22.64 23.15
N SER A 52 -16.08 23.00 22.08
CA SER A 52 -14.68 22.65 21.80
C SER A 52 -14.28 21.16 21.80
N ALA A 53 -14.29 20.61 20.59
CA ALA A 53 -13.30 19.66 20.08
C ALA A 53 -13.16 18.31 20.82
N SER A 54 -13.94 17.32 20.39
CA SER A 54 -13.44 15.94 20.30
C SER A 54 -12.24 15.91 19.36
N LYS A 55 -11.08 16.25 19.92
CA LYS A 55 -9.79 15.85 19.37
C LYS A 55 -9.80 14.33 19.38
N VAL A 56 -9.59 13.73 18.21
CA VAL A 56 -9.12 12.35 18.10
C VAL A 56 -7.96 12.21 19.08
N VAL A 57 -8.17 11.51 20.19
CA VAL A 57 -7.10 11.18 21.12
C VAL A 57 -6.36 10.01 20.50
N GLU A 58 -5.50 10.35 19.53
CA GLU A 58 -4.26 9.64 19.32
C GLU A 58 -3.59 9.49 20.70
N PRO A 59 -3.01 8.34 21.08
CA PRO A 59 -2.30 8.20 22.35
C PRO A 59 -1.15 9.23 22.37
N ASN A 60 -1.44 10.40 22.92
CA ASN A 60 -0.48 11.46 23.10
C ASN A 60 -0.03 11.33 24.55
N ASP A 61 0.96 10.46 24.76
CA ASP A 61 1.69 10.31 26.02
C ASP A 61 2.45 11.59 26.43
N GLY A 62 2.17 12.75 25.81
CA GLY A 62 2.88 14.00 26.06
C GLY A 62 4.32 13.99 25.57
N SER A 63 4.81 12.87 25.03
CA SER A 63 6.03 12.85 24.24
C SER A 63 5.78 13.64 22.97
N PRO A 64 6.62 14.64 22.64
CA PRO A 64 6.67 15.19 21.30
C PRO A 64 6.64 14.02 20.32
N VAL A 65 5.75 14.05 19.33
CA VAL A 65 5.95 13.25 18.13
C VAL A 65 7.22 13.83 17.55
N GLU A 66 8.37 13.29 18.00
CA GLU A 66 9.67 13.61 17.43
C GLU A 66 9.45 13.46 15.92
N PRO A 67 9.77 14.50 15.13
CA PRO A 67 9.74 14.34 13.69
C PRO A 67 10.47 13.04 13.39
N ARG A 68 9.87 12.17 12.57
CA ARG A 68 10.48 10.90 12.16
C ARG A 68 11.70 11.26 11.31
N GLU A 69 12.77 11.64 11.99
CA GLU A 69 14.02 12.12 11.42
C GLU A 69 14.78 10.89 10.96
N TRP A 70 14.41 10.42 9.78
CA TRP A 70 15.30 9.60 9.00
C TRP A 70 16.24 10.51 8.21
N LEU A 71 17.49 10.07 8.08
CA LEU A 71 18.50 10.76 7.28
C LEU A 71 18.72 10.01 5.97
N SER A 72 19.15 10.72 4.94
CA SER A 72 19.69 10.10 3.74
C SER A 72 21.11 9.60 4.01
N CYS A 73 21.55 8.59 3.25
CA CYS A 73 22.96 8.20 3.22
C CYS A 73 23.86 9.35 2.78
N ASP A 74 25.10 9.32 3.27
CA ASP A 74 26.15 10.24 2.85
C ASP A 74 26.64 9.97 1.42
N GLU A 75 27.60 10.78 0.95
CA GLU A 75 28.24 10.61 -0.36
C GLU A 75 28.98 9.27 -0.53
N SER A 76 29.29 8.58 0.58
CA SER A 76 29.91 7.25 0.59
C SER A 76 28.89 6.10 0.63
N GLY A 77 27.59 6.41 0.65
CA GLY A 77 26.51 5.42 0.71
C GLY A 77 26.35 4.77 2.08
N ASN A 78 26.82 5.42 3.15
CA ASN A 78 26.69 4.96 4.53
C ASN A 78 25.82 5.90 5.37
N CYS A 79 25.29 5.36 6.46
CA CYS A 79 24.60 6.16 7.45
C CYS A 79 25.59 6.74 8.46
N PRO A 80 25.32 7.94 9.00
CA PRO A 80 26.10 8.48 10.11
C PRO A 80 25.92 7.63 11.37
N GLU A 81 26.86 7.73 12.31
CA GLU A 81 26.81 6.97 13.57
C GLU A 81 25.58 7.32 14.44
N SER A 82 24.99 8.50 14.25
CA SER A 82 23.73 8.87 14.90
C SER A 82 22.53 8.06 14.40
N HIS A 83 22.60 7.52 13.17
CA HIS A 83 21.51 6.80 12.51
C HIS A 83 21.98 5.45 11.96
N PRO A 84 22.42 4.51 12.82
CA PRO A 84 23.07 3.28 12.39
C PRO A 84 22.12 2.26 11.76
N ILE A 85 20.80 2.50 11.74
CA ILE A 85 19.83 1.55 11.20
C ILE A 85 19.62 1.83 9.71
N LYS A 86 20.10 0.92 8.86
CA LYS A 86 20.06 1.06 7.39
C LYS A 86 18.77 0.48 6.82
N ALA A 87 17.87 1.32 6.30
CA ALA A 87 16.64 0.88 5.66
C ALA A 87 16.69 0.99 4.14
N LYS A 88 16.16 -0.03 3.44
CA LYS A 88 16.10 -0.10 1.98
C LYS A 88 14.66 -0.26 1.51
N ASP A 89 14.15 0.79 0.86
CA ASP A 89 12.78 0.93 0.37
C ASP A 89 12.44 -0.17 -0.64
N SER A 90 13.40 -0.54 -1.49
CA SER A 90 13.20 -1.58 -2.51
C SER A 90 12.89 -2.97 -1.93
N SER A 91 13.25 -3.22 -0.67
CA SER A 91 13.02 -4.52 0.00
C SER A 91 12.06 -4.43 1.19
N GLY A 92 11.77 -3.22 1.67
CA GLY A 92 11.04 -2.99 2.92
C GLY A 92 11.76 -3.55 4.15
N LEU A 93 13.10 -3.66 4.10
CA LEU A 93 13.91 -4.21 5.18
C LEU A 93 14.78 -3.13 5.81
N TYR A 94 14.99 -3.24 7.12
CA TYR A 94 16.07 -2.56 7.80
C TYR A 94 17.17 -3.53 8.24
N HIS A 95 18.40 -3.03 8.28
CA HIS A 95 19.60 -3.75 8.62
C HIS A 95 20.25 -3.09 9.83
N ILE A 96 20.60 -3.91 10.83
CA ILE A 96 21.30 -3.48 12.04
C ILE A 96 22.81 -3.69 11.92
N PRO A 97 23.64 -2.89 12.61
CA PRO A 97 25.07 -3.13 12.69
C PRO A 97 25.38 -4.56 13.15
N GLY A 98 26.34 -5.22 12.49
CA GLY A 98 26.70 -6.61 12.77
C GLY A 98 25.92 -7.67 11.98
N GLY A 99 24.89 -7.28 11.21
CA GLY A 99 24.26 -8.17 10.23
C GLY A 99 25.19 -8.45 9.04
N ASN A 100 25.12 -9.63 8.43
CA ASN A 100 26.00 -10.03 7.31
C ASN A 100 25.89 -9.09 6.11
N ILE A 101 24.71 -8.51 5.91
CA ILE A 101 24.41 -7.66 4.76
C ILE A 101 24.59 -6.17 5.10
N TYR A 102 24.78 -5.82 6.37
CA TYR A 102 24.84 -4.43 6.82
C TYR A 102 25.93 -3.59 6.11
N GLU A 103 27.11 -4.16 5.92
CA GLU A 103 28.25 -3.46 5.30
C GLU A 103 28.07 -3.22 3.80
N ARG A 104 27.31 -4.09 3.11
CA ARG A 104 27.10 -4.02 1.65
C ARG A 104 25.79 -3.35 1.26
N THR A 105 24.89 -3.12 2.22
CA THR A 105 23.63 -2.40 1.96
C THR A 105 23.90 -0.91 1.87
N ILE A 106 23.54 -0.34 0.71
CA ILE A 106 23.36 1.10 0.55
C ILE A 106 21.92 1.42 0.95
N PRO A 107 21.69 2.13 2.06
CA PRO A 107 20.36 2.44 2.54
C PRO A 107 19.73 3.57 1.72
N ASP A 108 18.41 3.54 1.59
CA ASP A 108 17.65 4.68 1.08
C ASP A 108 17.30 5.65 2.24
N ARG A 109 17.18 5.11 3.46
CA ARG A 109 16.92 5.86 4.70
C ARG A 109 17.74 5.31 5.88
N CYS A 110 18.15 6.21 6.77
CA CYS A 110 18.93 5.93 7.96
C CYS A 110 18.13 6.31 9.20
N TYR A 111 17.96 5.39 10.15
CA TYR A 111 17.24 5.64 11.41
C TYR A 111 18.16 5.56 12.62
N ALA A 112 17.86 6.35 13.65
CA ALA A 112 18.53 6.29 14.95
C ALA A 112 18.14 5.03 15.74
N THR A 113 16.86 4.63 15.66
CA THR A 113 16.30 3.52 16.42
C THR A 113 15.57 2.52 15.53
N ILE A 114 15.43 1.29 16.04
CA ILE A 114 14.67 0.23 15.37
C ILE A 114 13.18 0.58 15.31
N GLU A 115 12.61 1.11 16.40
CA GLU A 115 11.20 1.52 16.45
C GLU A 115 10.84 2.56 15.39
N ALA A 116 11.75 3.50 15.08
CA ALA A 116 11.51 4.48 14.03
C ALA A 116 11.43 3.82 12.64
N ALA A 117 12.27 2.82 12.38
CA ALA A 117 12.21 2.04 11.15
C ALA A 117 10.94 1.16 11.09
N GLU A 118 10.54 0.54 12.19
CA GLU A 118 9.31 -0.27 12.24
C GLU A 118 8.04 0.57 12.12
N ALA A 119 8.02 1.76 12.71
CA ALA A 119 6.91 2.72 12.61
C ALA A 119 6.69 3.23 11.17
N ASP A 120 7.75 3.26 10.36
CA ASP A 120 7.66 3.56 8.93
C ASP A 120 7.41 2.31 8.06
N GLY A 121 7.19 1.15 8.68
CA GLY A 121 6.75 -0.08 8.01
C GLY A 121 7.88 -0.99 7.53
N TYR A 122 9.12 -0.75 7.94
CA TYR A 122 10.24 -1.64 7.63
C TYR A 122 10.29 -2.81 8.61
N ARG A 123 10.76 -3.97 8.14
CA ARG A 123 10.96 -5.17 8.99
C ARG A 123 12.43 -5.57 9.06
N GLN A 124 12.84 -6.26 10.12
CA GLN A 124 14.23 -6.66 10.30
C GLN A 124 14.72 -7.63 9.21
N SER A 125 15.91 -7.41 8.67
CA SER A 125 16.63 -8.41 7.88
C SER A 125 17.05 -9.59 8.77
N GLN A 126 16.63 -10.79 8.41
CA GLN A 126 16.90 -12.02 9.17
C GLN A 126 18.30 -12.62 8.91
N ARG A 127 19.23 -11.89 8.30
CA ARG A 127 20.49 -12.42 7.77
C ARG A 127 21.62 -11.39 7.83
#